data_AF-A0A7S1WKM2-F1
#
_entry.id   AF-A0A7S1WKM2-F1
#
_cell.length_a   1.000
_cell.length_b   1.000
_cell.length_c   1.000
_cell.angle_alpha   90.00
_cell.angle_beta   90.00
_cell.angle_gamma   90.00
#
_symmetry.space_group_name_H-M   'P 1'
#
loop_
_entity.id
_entity.type
_entity.pdbx_description
1 polymer ?
#
loop_
_entity_poly.entity_id
_entity_poly.type
_entity_poly.pdbx_seq_one_letter_code
_entity_poly.pdbx_strand_id
1 'polypeptide(L)'
;PKPPPKPAPTTPIVLETLQGNWVNSIGAKISVNGTEISLNGMVMKVHPVMLNEDGTVSSVGRIWQMKGWLEDERIEFKEAPSKEVMEFARSVVWTRATEEKMEQWTEQMARLGYAGSTKDVMNRGIEGCCPGTCDAKA
;
A
#
# COMPACT_ATOMS: atom_id res chain seq x y z
N PRO A 1 -1.42 18.29 -23.66
CA PRO A 1 -0.38 18.51 -22.62
C PRO A 1 -0.89 18.00 -21.27
N LYS A 2 -0.17 17.08 -20.62
CA LYS A 2 -0.50 16.66 -19.25
C LYS A 2 -0.22 17.85 -18.32
N PRO A 3 -1.12 18.21 -17.38
CA PRO A 3 -0.82 19.25 -16.41
C PRO A 3 0.44 18.90 -15.61
N PRO A 4 1.21 19.91 -15.14
CA PRO A 4 2.39 19.68 -14.32
C PRO A 4 1.99 18.96 -13.02
N PRO A 5 2.88 18.11 -12.48
CA PRO A 5 2.61 17.39 -11.24
C PRO A 5 2.43 18.37 -10.07
N LYS A 6 1.52 18.03 -9.16
CA LYS A 6 1.33 18.80 -7.93
C LYS A 6 2.54 18.61 -7.02
N PRO A 7 3.05 19.66 -6.37
CA PRO A 7 4.15 19.54 -5.43
C PRO A 7 3.80 18.61 -4.27
N ALA A 8 4.82 17.97 -3.69
CA ALA A 8 4.64 17.11 -2.54
C ALA A 8 4.06 17.90 -1.34
N PRO A 9 3.03 17.38 -0.66
CA PRO A 9 2.55 17.98 0.58
C PRO A 9 3.66 18.09 1.64
N THR A 10 3.60 19.14 2.45
CA THR A 10 4.49 19.36 3.60
C THR A 10 3.88 18.91 4.93
N THR A 11 2.60 18.54 4.92
CA THR A 11 1.90 18.07 6.10
C THR A 11 2.46 16.72 6.55
N PRO A 12 2.55 16.45 7.86
CA PRO A 12 2.95 15.12 8.33
C PRO A 12 1.93 14.05 7.91
N ILE A 13 2.40 12.83 7.62
CA ILE A 13 1.51 11.70 7.37
C ILE A 13 1.13 11.11 8.72
N VAL A 14 -0.09 11.38 9.18
CA VAL A 14 -0.66 10.80 10.41
C VAL A 14 -1.59 9.64 10.07
N LEU A 15 -2.02 8.90 11.10
CA LEU A 15 -2.89 7.73 10.92
C LEU A 15 -4.16 8.06 10.12
N GLU A 16 -4.77 9.20 10.39
CA GLU A 16 -5.98 9.71 9.72
C GLU A 16 -5.74 9.93 8.22
N THR A 17 -4.57 10.46 7.88
CA THR A 17 -4.15 10.66 6.48
C THR A 17 -4.04 9.33 5.75
N LEU A 18 -3.58 8.28 6.42
CA LEU A 18 -3.35 6.97 5.80
C LEU A 18 -4.63 6.15 5.61
N GLN A 19 -5.73 6.52 6.27
CA GLN A 19 -7.00 5.76 6.20
C GLN A 19 -7.52 5.62 4.77
N GLY A 20 -8.17 4.48 4.49
CA GLY A 20 -8.80 4.20 3.20
C GLY A 20 -7.95 3.32 2.28
N ASN A 21 -8.27 3.37 0.98
CA ASN A 21 -7.71 2.48 -0.02
C ASN A 21 -6.56 3.14 -0.79
N TRP A 22 -5.51 2.36 -1.02
CA TRP A 22 -4.35 2.76 -1.80
C TRP A 22 -3.95 1.68 -2.77
N VAL A 23 -3.39 2.10 -3.90
CA VAL A 23 -2.85 1.20 -4.92
C VAL A 23 -1.46 1.63 -5.31
N ASN A 24 -0.62 0.67 -5.69
CA ASN A 24 0.69 0.95 -6.26
C ASN A 24 0.74 0.56 -7.74
N SER A 25 1.85 0.93 -8.40
CA SER A 25 2.06 0.69 -9.84
C SER A 25 2.21 -0.79 -10.21
N ILE A 26 2.47 -1.66 -9.24
CA ILE A 26 2.71 -3.10 -9.46
C ILE A 26 1.47 -3.97 -9.28
N GLY A 27 0.29 -3.38 -9.05
CA GLY A 27 -0.94 -4.15 -8.93
C GLY A 27 -1.24 -4.64 -7.51
N ALA A 28 -0.64 -4.05 -6.47
CA ALA A 28 -1.06 -4.29 -5.09
C ALA A 28 -2.04 -3.21 -4.60
N LYS A 29 -3.00 -3.63 -3.76
CA LYS A 29 -3.98 -2.79 -3.07
C LYS A 29 -3.79 -2.93 -1.57
N ILE A 30 -3.73 -1.81 -0.85
CA ILE A 30 -3.87 -1.82 0.61
C ILE A 30 -5.14 -1.09 1.02
N SER A 31 -5.76 -1.55 2.12
CA SER A 31 -6.81 -0.82 2.81
C SER A 31 -6.39 -0.64 4.27
N VAL A 32 -6.49 0.58 4.76
CA VAL A 32 -6.10 0.95 6.14
C VAL A 32 -7.35 1.35 6.90
N ASN A 33 -7.60 0.69 8.03
CA ASN A 33 -8.70 0.96 8.94
C ASN A 33 -8.19 0.96 10.39
N GLY A 34 -8.14 2.14 11.00
CA GLY A 34 -7.37 2.36 12.21
C GLY A 34 -5.91 2.01 11.95
N THR A 35 -5.32 1.17 12.80
CA THR A 35 -3.96 0.63 12.63
C THR A 35 -3.91 -0.69 11.87
N GLU A 36 -5.06 -1.27 11.52
CA GLU A 36 -5.11 -2.51 10.75
C GLU A 36 -4.89 -2.22 9.26
N ILE A 37 -4.07 -3.04 8.62
CA ILE A 37 -3.88 -3.01 7.17
C ILE A 37 -4.34 -4.33 6.57
N SER A 38 -4.99 -4.24 5.42
CA SER A 38 -5.21 -5.38 4.54
C SER A 38 -4.44 -5.18 3.24
N LEU A 39 -3.87 -6.26 2.71
CA LEU A 39 -3.21 -6.30 1.41
C LEU A 39 -4.00 -7.23 0.50
N ASN A 40 -4.48 -6.70 -0.62
CA ASN A 40 -5.34 -7.39 -1.58
C ASN A 40 -6.55 -8.08 -0.93
N GLY A 41 -7.10 -7.49 0.14
CA GLY A 41 -8.25 -8.04 0.88
C GLY A 41 -7.91 -9.03 1.99
N MET A 42 -6.63 -9.36 2.19
CA MET A 42 -6.18 -10.15 3.34
C MET A 42 -5.62 -9.26 4.45
N VAL A 43 -6.18 -9.35 5.65
CA VAL A 43 -5.70 -8.62 6.83
C VAL A 43 -4.30 -9.09 7.21
N MET A 44 -3.36 -8.16 7.34
CA MET A 44 -1.98 -8.41 7.75
C MET A 44 -1.82 -8.20 9.26
N LYS A 45 -2.26 -9.17 10.06
CA LYS A 45 -2.32 -9.05 11.53
C LYS A 45 -0.99 -8.71 12.20
N VAL A 46 0.12 -9.18 11.64
CA VAL A 46 1.48 -8.94 12.17
C VAL A 46 2.15 -7.68 11.63
N HIS A 47 1.46 -6.94 10.77
CA HIS A 47 1.99 -5.72 10.15
C HIS A 47 1.05 -4.52 10.35
N PRO A 48 0.74 -4.14 11.60
CA PRO A 48 -0.08 -2.95 11.86
C PRO A 48 0.66 -1.68 11.45
N VAL A 49 -0.09 -0.59 11.26
CA VAL A 49 0.49 0.75 11.15
C VAL A 49 1.11 1.12 12.49
N MET A 50 2.41 1.45 12.45
CA MET A 50 3.18 1.91 13.59
C MET A 50 3.29 3.43 13.55
N LEU A 51 3.24 4.06 14.71
CA LEU A 51 3.34 5.52 14.87
C LEU A 51 4.63 5.89 15.61
N ASN A 52 5.16 7.08 15.32
CA ASN A 52 6.17 7.73 16.16
C ASN A 52 5.48 8.40 17.37
N GLU A 53 6.28 8.88 18.32
CA GLU A 53 5.78 9.58 19.53
C GLU A 53 4.98 10.85 19.22
N ASP A 54 5.27 11.49 18.08
CA ASP A 54 4.57 12.69 17.60
C ASP A 54 3.25 12.38 16.86
N GLY A 55 2.84 11.11 16.79
CA GLY A 55 1.62 10.66 16.12
C GLY A 55 1.74 10.48 14.60
N THR A 56 2.91 10.74 14.02
CA THR A 56 3.15 10.48 12.59
C THR A 56 3.38 9.00 12.31
N VAL A 57 3.03 8.54 11.11
CA VAL A 57 3.24 7.16 10.68
C VAL A 57 4.74 6.90 10.55
N SER A 58 5.22 5.87 11.23
CA SER A 58 6.62 5.44 11.20
C SER A 58 6.84 4.30 10.21
N SER A 59 5.95 3.31 10.21
CA SER A 59 6.03 2.13 9.34
C SER A 59 4.69 1.40 9.26
N VAL A 60 4.63 0.40 8.39
CA VAL A 60 3.64 -0.68 8.44
C VAL A 60 4.40 -1.96 8.76
N GLY A 61 4.15 -2.49 9.96
CA GLY A 61 4.91 -3.58 10.53
C GLY A 61 6.41 -3.31 10.51
N ARG A 62 7.16 -4.36 10.18
CA ARG A 62 8.63 -4.32 10.02
C ARG A 62 9.06 -4.37 8.56
N ILE A 63 8.15 -4.25 7.61
CA ILE A 63 8.47 -4.46 6.18
C ILE A 63 8.45 -3.15 5.38
N TRP A 64 7.61 -2.19 5.76
CA TRP A 64 7.43 -0.95 5.03
C TRP A 64 7.70 0.24 5.92
N GLN A 65 8.87 0.86 5.76
CA GLN A 65 9.25 2.05 6.51
C GLN A 65 8.73 3.30 5.78
N MET A 66 8.04 4.18 6.51
CA MET A 66 7.51 5.41 5.94
C MET A 66 8.65 6.36 5.56
N LYS A 67 8.70 6.78 4.29
CA LYS A 67 9.65 7.79 3.82
C LYS A 67 9.02 9.18 3.77
N GLY A 68 7.76 9.28 3.34
CA GLY A 68 7.02 10.53 3.31
C GLY A 68 6.20 10.73 2.04
N TRP A 69 5.90 12.00 1.77
CA TRP A 69 5.18 12.43 0.57
C TRP A 69 6.06 12.49 -0.66
N LEU A 70 5.42 12.26 -1.80
CA LEU A 70 5.89 12.57 -3.14
C LEU A 70 4.89 13.50 -3.83
N GLU A 71 5.26 13.96 -5.02
CA GLU A 71 4.38 14.71 -5.91
C GLU A 71 3.08 13.95 -6.21
N ASP A 72 2.02 14.70 -6.52
CA ASP A 72 0.67 14.19 -6.79
C ASP A 72 0.03 13.44 -5.60
N GLU A 73 0.33 13.87 -4.37
CA GLU A 73 -0.27 13.31 -3.14
C GLU A 73 -0.02 11.80 -2.99
N ARG A 74 1.12 11.35 -3.51
CA ARG A 74 1.58 9.97 -3.40
C ARG A 74 2.42 9.81 -2.14
N ILE A 75 2.39 8.61 -1.56
CA ILE A 75 3.22 8.29 -0.40
C ILE A 75 4.25 7.24 -0.79
N GLU A 76 5.43 7.33 -0.18
CA GLU A 76 6.51 6.38 -0.37
C GLU A 76 6.77 5.58 0.90
N PHE A 77 6.77 4.27 0.74
CA PHE A 77 7.37 3.35 1.70
C PHE A 77 8.64 2.74 1.12
N LYS A 78 9.59 2.41 1.99
CA LYS A 78 10.76 1.60 1.66
C LYS A 78 10.56 0.18 2.20
N GLU A 79 10.77 -0.82 1.35
CA GLU A 79 10.77 -2.24 1.73
C GLU A 79 12.04 -2.57 2.54
N ALA A 80 11.98 -2.34 3.85
CA ALA A 80 13.14 -2.39 4.74
C ALA A 80 12.75 -2.85 6.16
N PRO A 81 13.60 -3.64 6.84
CA PRO A 81 13.37 -4.05 8.23
C PRO A 81 13.40 -2.89 9.23
N SER A 82 14.13 -1.82 8.91
CA SER A 82 14.32 -0.67 9.78
C SER A 82 14.72 0.59 8.99
N LYS A 83 14.72 1.75 9.65
CA LYS A 83 15.03 3.05 9.02
C LYS A 83 16.49 3.14 8.58
N GLU A 84 17.42 2.51 9.29
CA GLU A 84 18.86 2.60 9.04
C GLU A 84 19.26 2.02 7.68
N VAL A 85 18.51 1.04 7.16
CA VAL A 85 18.81 0.36 5.90
C VAL A 85 17.91 0.81 4.74
N MET A 86 17.11 1.86 4.93
CA MET A 86 16.18 2.37 3.91
C MET A 86 16.86 2.92 2.64
N GLU A 87 18.12 3.35 2.74
CA GLU A 87 18.84 4.00 1.66
C GLU A 87 18.90 3.13 0.39
N PHE A 88 19.18 1.83 0.57
CA PHE A 88 19.31 0.86 -0.51
C PHE A 88 18.02 0.06 -0.76
N ALA A 89 17.00 0.29 0.06
CA ALA A 89 15.75 -0.44 -0.01
C ALA A 89 14.90 -0.02 -1.21
N ARG A 90 14.10 -0.96 -1.69
CA ARG A 90 13.17 -0.74 -2.80
C ARG A 90 12.08 0.25 -2.38
N SER A 91 11.85 1.25 -3.24
CA SER A 91 10.75 2.20 -3.09
C SER A 91 9.45 1.59 -3.59
N VAL A 92 8.40 1.72 -2.77
CA VAL A 92 7.04 1.36 -3.13
C VAL A 92 6.18 2.61 -2.98
N VAL A 93 5.70 3.09 -4.11
CA VAL A 93 4.91 4.33 -4.18
C VAL A 93 3.44 3.98 -4.26
N TRP A 94 2.67 4.55 -3.35
CA TRP A 94 1.24 4.33 -3.24
C TRP A 94 0.48 5.60 -3.59
N THR A 95 -0.59 5.43 -4.33
CA THR A 95 -1.52 6.48 -4.72
C THR A 95 -2.87 6.19 -4.09
N ARG A 96 -3.50 7.23 -3.56
CA ARG A 96 -4.84 7.10 -2.99
C ARG A 96 -5.83 6.68 -4.07
N ALA A 97 -6.59 5.64 -3.78
CA ALA A 97 -7.55 5.09 -4.71
C ALA A 97 -8.96 5.57 -4.34
N THR A 98 -9.64 6.20 -5.31
CA THR A 98 -11.09 6.41 -5.23
C THR A 98 -11.81 5.11 -5.57
N GLU A 99 -13.09 4.98 -5.21
CA GLU A 99 -13.88 3.80 -5.56
C GLU A 99 -13.90 3.53 -7.08
N GLU A 100 -14.05 4.59 -7.88
CA GLU A 100 -14.03 4.49 -9.34
C GLU A 100 -12.65 4.02 -9.87
N LYS A 101 -11.55 4.59 -9.36
CA LYS A 101 -10.20 4.13 -9.73
C LYS A 101 -9.93 2.72 -9.27
N MET A 102 -10.48 2.32 -8.12
CA MET A 102 -10.39 0.96 -7.61
C MET A 102 -11.09 -0.04 -8.54
N GLU A 103 -12.27 0.30 -9.05
CA GLU A 103 -13.02 -0.55 -9.98
C GLU A 103 -12.28 -0.68 -11.31
N GLN A 104 -11.87 0.44 -11.91
CA GLN A 104 -11.09 0.45 -13.15
C GLN A 104 -9.78 -0.33 -13.02
N TRP A 105 -9.09 -0.16 -11.90
CA TRP A 105 -7.87 -0.89 -11.61
C TRP A 105 -8.12 -2.38 -11.41
N THR A 106 -9.20 -2.76 -10.72
CA THR A 106 -9.56 -4.17 -10.50
C THR A 106 -9.89 -4.83 -11.84
N GLU A 107 -10.63 -4.15 -12.71
CA GLU A 107 -10.94 -4.62 -14.06
C GLU A 107 -9.67 -4.75 -14.91
N GLN A 108 -8.79 -3.75 -14.90
CA GLN A 108 -7.51 -3.78 -15.61
C GLN A 108 -6.65 -4.96 -15.15
N MET A 109 -6.52 -5.15 -13.83
CA MET A 109 -5.70 -6.22 -13.25
C MET A 109 -6.32 -7.60 -13.49
N ALA A 110 -7.65 -7.72 -13.51
CA ALA A 110 -8.35 -8.94 -13.88
C ALA A 110 -8.09 -9.32 -15.35
N ARG A 111 -8.11 -8.35 -16.27
CA ARG A 111 -7.76 -8.57 -17.68
C ARG A 111 -6.31 -9.02 -17.87
N LEU A 112 -5.40 -8.59 -17.00
CA LEU A 112 -4.00 -9.00 -16.99
C LEU A 112 -3.76 -10.34 -16.26
N GLY A 113 -4.82 -10.97 -15.74
CA GLY A 113 -4.71 -12.25 -15.02
C GLY A 113 -4.06 -12.13 -13.64
N TYR A 114 -4.03 -10.93 -13.04
CA TYR A 114 -3.36 -10.71 -11.76
C TYR A 114 -4.21 -11.23 -10.59
N ALA A 115 -3.66 -12.15 -9.80
CA ALA A 115 -4.39 -12.85 -8.74
C ALA A 115 -4.99 -11.93 -7.64
N GLY A 116 -4.41 -10.76 -7.40
CA GLY A 116 -4.87 -9.78 -6.39
C GLY A 116 -6.12 -8.98 -6.80
N SER A 117 -6.60 -9.15 -8.04
CA SER A 117 -7.82 -8.53 -8.56
C SER A 117 -9.09 -9.37 -8.32
N THR A 118 -8.94 -10.57 -7.78
CA THR A 118 -10.06 -11.47 -7.54
C THR A 118 -10.88 -11.03 -6.33
N LYS A 119 -12.21 -11.11 -6.43
CA LYS A 119 -13.13 -10.84 -5.30
C LYS A 119 -12.98 -11.87 -4.17
N ASP A 120 -12.52 -13.07 -4.51
CA ASP A 120 -12.21 -14.15 -3.57
C ASP A 120 -10.79 -14.67 -3.84
N VAL A 121 -9.84 -14.16 -3.04
CA VAL A 121 -8.41 -14.49 -3.15
C VAL A 121 -8.13 -15.97 -2.89
N MET A 122 -9.02 -16.65 -2.15
CA MET A 122 -8.88 -18.05 -1.77
C MET A 122 -9.52 -19.01 -2.77
N ASN A 123 -10.58 -18.60 -3.49
CA ASN A 123 -11.27 -19.42 -4.50
C ASN A 123 -11.14 -18.86 -5.93
N ARG A 124 -9.94 -18.44 -6.30
CA ARG A 124 -9.65 -17.76 -7.58
C ARG A 124 -9.73 -18.63 -8.85
N GLY A 125 -9.85 -19.96 -8.75
CA GLY A 125 -9.93 -20.87 -9.91
C GLY A 125 -8.71 -20.91 -10.84
N ILE A 126 -7.61 -20.25 -10.47
CA ILE A 126 -6.34 -20.18 -11.22
C ILE A 126 -5.21 -20.58 -10.25
N GLU A 127 -4.38 -21.56 -10.61
CA GLU A 127 -3.17 -21.91 -9.85
C GLU A 127 -2.13 -20.77 -9.95
N GLY A 128 -1.55 -20.35 -8.82
CA GLY A 128 -0.53 -19.30 -8.77
C GLY A 128 -0.08 -18.96 -7.35
N CYS A 129 0.76 -17.94 -7.14
CA CYS A 129 1.06 -17.44 -5.79
C CYS A 129 -0.11 -16.58 -5.28
N CYS A 130 -0.61 -16.80 -4.06
CA CYS A 130 -1.62 -15.93 -3.45
C CYS A 130 -0.94 -14.61 -2.98
N PRO A 131 -1.26 -13.45 -3.57
CA PRO A 131 -0.54 -12.20 -3.28
C PRO A 131 -0.74 -11.79 -1.82
N GLY A 132 0.34 -11.72 -1.03
CA GLY A 132 0.28 -11.37 0.39
C GLY A 132 0.21 -12.57 1.35
N THR A 133 0.20 -13.82 0.86
CA THR A 133 0.21 -15.00 1.76
C THR A 133 1.55 -15.28 2.41
N CYS A 134 2.66 -14.81 1.83
CA CYS A 134 3.98 -14.93 2.45
C CYS A 134 4.08 -14.05 3.70
N ASP A 135 3.50 -12.84 3.68
CA ASP A 135 3.58 -11.88 4.79
C ASP A 135 2.36 -11.95 5.75
N ALA A 136 1.20 -12.42 5.29
CA ALA A 136 0.00 -12.52 6.16
C ALA A 136 0.05 -13.68 7.17
N LYS A 137 0.94 -14.66 6.97
CA LYS A 137 1.13 -15.83 7.86
C LYS A 137 2.43 -15.80 8.67
N ALA A 138 3.28 -14.79 8.46
CA ALA A 138 4.54 -14.62 9.19
C ALA A 138 4.30 -14.15 10.64
#